data_AF-A0A7C4PLX6-F1
#
_entry.id   AF-A0A7C4PLX6-F1
#
_cell.length_a   1.000
_cell.length_b   1.000
_cell.length_c   1.000
_cell.angle_alpha   90.00
_cell.angle_beta   90.00
_cell.angle_gamma   90.00
#
_symmetry.space_group_name_H-M   'P 1'
#
loop_
_entity.id
_entity.type
_entity.pdbx_description
1 polymer ?
#
loop_
_entity_poly.entity_id
_entity_poly.type
_entity_poly.pdbx_seq_one_letter_code
_entity_poly.pdbx_strand_id
1 'polypeptide(L)'
;MNAHSQETRDGFLIQYREQVIPVYRYHLIRSGDWQEAQAWTIETFRLARRWFSKIPMAEFKLWLFRIAVSIHSSFRKPPVFSDSFFSPSQDQLAGLAQIAELYESWRKLPQKQQDAMALYLFAALETTEVADVIGWKFETTLERLSYTAARDNNLRLLAADLYPVGYFIDQLEAELRQEQPLPREKWLSWGPGWLWMQYRVGPAFMLLVQISITLILFLLFILGIGAFSGGN
;
A
#
# COMPACT_ATOMS: atom_id res chain seq x y z
N MET A 1 6.80 25.91 15.77
CA MET A 1 5.93 24.99 14.99
C MET A 1 4.92 25.87 14.27
N ASN A 2 4.89 25.88 12.92
CA ASN A 2 4.06 26.82 12.16
C ASN A 2 2.63 26.28 12.01
N ALA A 3 1.62 27.16 11.96
CA ALA A 3 0.21 26.76 11.86
C ALA A 3 -0.07 25.81 10.68
N HIS A 4 0.59 26.03 9.54
CA HIS A 4 0.48 25.19 8.35
C HIS A 4 1.01 23.75 8.55
N SER A 5 2.09 23.57 9.32
CA SER A 5 2.61 22.21 9.62
C SER A 5 1.68 21.45 10.57
N GLN A 6 1.02 22.18 11.48
CA GLN A 6 0.03 21.61 12.40
C GLN A 6 -1.25 21.20 11.68
N GLU A 7 -1.80 22.05 10.80
CA GLU A 7 -2.96 21.73 9.97
C GLU A 7 -2.73 20.52 9.06
N THR A 8 -1.55 20.46 8.43
CA THR A 8 -1.15 19.31 7.60
C THR A 8 -1.04 18.03 8.43
N ARG A 9 -0.53 18.11 9.66
CA ARG A 9 -0.44 16.94 10.55
C ARG A 9 -1.82 16.48 10.99
N ASP A 10 -2.67 17.40 11.41
CA ASP A 10 -4.01 17.07 11.91
C ASP A 10 -4.87 16.47 10.78
N GLY A 11 -4.73 17.00 9.55
CA GLY A 11 -5.34 16.41 8.35
C GLY A 11 -4.87 14.98 8.06
N PHE A 12 -3.58 14.68 8.22
CA PHE A 12 -3.07 13.31 8.03
C PHE A 12 -3.64 12.35 9.08
N LEU A 13 -3.72 12.79 10.34
CA LEU A 13 -4.21 11.93 11.44
C LEU A 13 -5.71 11.61 11.29
N ILE A 14 -6.50 12.52 10.72
CA ILE A 14 -7.89 12.24 10.34
C ILE A 14 -7.93 11.09 9.34
N GLN A 15 -7.14 11.19 8.26
CA GLN A 15 -7.06 10.14 7.25
C GLN A 15 -6.53 8.81 7.80
N TYR A 16 -5.56 8.86 8.72
CA TYR A 16 -5.07 7.67 9.42
C TYR A 16 -6.19 6.94 10.16
N ARG A 17 -6.98 7.64 10.99
CA ARG A 17 -8.04 7.02 11.79
C ARG A 17 -9.13 6.39 10.93
N GLU A 18 -9.46 7.01 9.80
CA GLU A 18 -10.43 6.47 8.85
C GLU A 18 -9.93 5.21 8.13
N GLN A 19 -8.63 5.15 7.81
CA GLN A 19 -8.10 4.14 6.89
C GLN A 19 -7.25 3.05 7.55
N VAL A 20 -6.85 3.19 8.82
CA VAL A 20 -5.95 2.22 9.47
C VAL A 20 -6.52 0.81 9.52
N ILE A 21 -7.81 0.67 9.86
CA ILE A 21 -8.49 -0.62 9.90
C ILE A 21 -8.63 -1.23 8.50
N PRO A 22 -9.17 -0.52 7.49
CA PRO A 22 -9.20 -1.00 6.10
C PRO A 22 -7.82 -1.45 5.56
N VAL A 23 -6.77 -0.67 5.80
CA VAL A 23 -5.40 -0.99 5.37
C VAL A 23 -4.88 -2.23 6.09
N TYR A 24 -5.09 -2.35 7.40
CA TYR A 24 -4.75 -3.56 8.15
C TYR A 24 -5.45 -4.80 7.61
N ARG A 25 -6.78 -4.74 7.40
CA ARG A 25 -7.56 -5.87 6.88
C ARG A 25 -7.08 -6.30 5.50
N TYR A 26 -6.74 -5.34 4.64
CA TYR A 26 -6.10 -5.62 3.35
C TYR A 26 -4.78 -6.38 3.54
N HIS A 27 -3.85 -5.89 4.37
CA HIS A 27 -2.57 -6.57 4.56
C HIS A 27 -2.73 -7.95 5.22
N LEU A 28 -3.71 -8.09 6.11
CA LEU A 28 -4.00 -9.34 6.82
C LEU A 28 -4.43 -10.45 5.87
N ILE A 29 -5.42 -10.22 5.01
CA ILE A 29 -5.82 -11.25 4.03
C ILE A 29 -4.74 -11.51 2.98
N ARG A 30 -3.85 -10.54 2.74
CA ARG A 30 -2.76 -10.67 1.77
C ARG A 30 -1.52 -11.39 2.31
N SER A 31 -1.38 -11.50 3.63
CA SER A 31 -0.25 -12.18 4.28
C SER A 31 -0.65 -13.49 4.98
N GLY A 32 -1.90 -13.58 5.46
CA GLY A 32 -2.34 -14.69 6.31
C GLY A 32 -1.78 -14.65 7.74
N ASP A 33 -1.00 -13.62 8.08
CA ASP A 33 -0.29 -13.48 9.34
C ASP A 33 -0.49 -12.08 9.93
N TRP A 34 -0.89 -12.00 11.19
CA TRP A 34 -1.27 -10.74 11.82
C TRP A 34 -0.06 -9.86 12.17
N GLN A 35 1.09 -10.45 12.49
CA GLN A 35 2.32 -9.70 12.77
C GLN A 35 2.84 -9.05 11.48
N GLU A 36 2.85 -9.81 10.39
CA GLU A 36 3.20 -9.31 9.07
C GLU A 36 2.21 -8.22 8.61
N ALA A 37 0.91 -8.41 8.82
CA ALA A 37 -0.10 -7.41 8.51
C ALA A 37 0.15 -6.08 9.24
N GLN A 38 0.42 -6.12 10.55
CA GLN A 38 0.74 -4.94 11.34
C GLN A 38 2.02 -4.26 10.85
N ALA A 39 3.07 -5.02 10.55
CA ALA A 39 4.32 -4.48 10.00
C ALA A 39 4.10 -3.75 8.68
N TRP A 40 3.29 -4.33 7.78
CA TRP A 40 2.97 -3.69 6.51
C TRP A 40 2.05 -2.48 6.64
N THR A 41 1.08 -2.51 7.56
CA THR A 41 0.27 -1.33 7.87
C THR A 41 1.12 -0.16 8.34
N ILE A 42 2.08 -0.42 9.23
CA ILE A 42 3.02 0.60 9.70
C ILE A 42 3.79 1.18 8.51
N GLU A 43 4.36 0.34 7.66
CA GLU A 43 5.15 0.79 6.51
C GLU A 43 4.31 1.61 5.52
N THR A 44 3.09 1.18 5.24
CA THR A 44 2.13 1.90 4.39
C THR A 44 1.89 3.32 4.92
N PHE A 45 1.62 3.49 6.22
CA PHE A 45 1.37 4.82 6.79
C PHE A 45 2.63 5.67 6.96
N ARG A 46 3.79 5.07 7.24
CA ARG A 46 5.09 5.76 7.24
C ARG A 46 5.40 6.33 5.87
N LEU A 47 5.23 5.53 4.82
CA LEU A 47 5.32 5.97 3.43
C LEU A 47 4.33 7.09 3.17
N ALA A 48 3.08 6.92 3.57
CA ALA A 48 2.05 7.89 3.27
C ALA A 48 2.29 9.25 3.95
N ARG A 49 2.75 9.25 5.20
CA ARG A 49 3.10 10.46 5.95
C ARG A 49 4.16 11.30 5.22
N ARG A 50 5.18 10.66 4.62
CA ARG A 50 6.27 11.36 3.90
C ARG A 50 5.79 12.16 2.68
N TRP A 51 4.68 11.77 2.08
CA TRP A 51 4.17 12.36 0.84
C TRP A 51 2.85 13.10 1.03
N PHE A 52 2.26 13.05 2.22
CA PHE A 52 0.94 13.60 2.49
C PHE A 52 0.77 15.05 1.99
N SER A 53 1.75 15.92 2.24
CA SER A 53 1.71 17.32 1.81
C SER A 53 1.76 17.53 0.30
N LYS A 54 2.07 16.49 -0.48
CA LYS A 54 2.18 16.54 -1.95
C LYS A 54 0.96 15.93 -2.65
N ILE A 55 -0.01 15.41 -1.90
CA ILE A 55 -1.14 14.66 -2.45
C ILE A 55 -2.42 15.44 -2.15
N PRO A 56 -3.29 15.67 -3.15
CA PRO A 56 -4.60 16.24 -2.88
C PRO A 56 -5.39 15.37 -1.91
N MET A 57 -6.04 15.99 -0.91
CA MET A 57 -6.80 15.25 0.10
C MET A 57 -7.82 14.28 -0.51
N ALA A 58 -8.53 14.71 -1.56
CA ALA A 58 -9.53 13.91 -2.25
C ALA A 58 -8.96 12.62 -2.89
N GLU A 59 -7.66 12.57 -3.16
CA GLU A 59 -6.99 11.41 -3.77
C GLU A 59 -6.24 10.55 -2.74
N PHE A 60 -6.16 11.01 -1.48
CA PHE A 60 -5.28 10.39 -0.49
C PHE A 60 -5.65 8.93 -0.23
N LYS A 61 -6.94 8.59 -0.10
CA LYS A 61 -7.40 7.22 0.09
C LYS A 61 -6.92 6.29 -1.03
N LEU A 62 -7.14 6.68 -2.29
CA LEU A 62 -6.70 5.89 -3.45
C LEU A 62 -5.18 5.72 -3.44
N TRP A 63 -4.46 6.80 -3.16
CA TRP A 63 -3.02 6.79 -3.15
C TRP A 63 -2.43 5.93 -2.01
N LEU A 64 -3.08 5.91 -0.84
CA LEU A 64 -2.75 5.05 0.29
C LEU A 64 -2.86 3.57 -0.09
N PHE A 65 -3.97 3.17 -0.74
CA PHE A 65 -4.13 1.79 -1.19
C PHE A 65 -3.20 1.43 -2.37
N ARG A 66 -2.81 2.40 -3.20
CA ARG A 66 -1.75 2.20 -4.19
C ARG A 66 -0.40 1.89 -3.53
N ILE A 67 -0.06 2.53 -2.41
CA ILE A 67 1.11 2.11 -1.62
C ILE A 67 0.92 0.67 -1.14
N ALA A 68 -0.21 0.37 -0.49
CA ALA A 68 -0.47 -0.91 0.14
C ALA A 68 -0.30 -2.09 -0.85
N VAL A 69 -0.87 -2.00 -2.06
CA VAL A 69 -0.72 -3.03 -3.10
C VAL A 69 0.69 -3.12 -3.67
N SER A 70 1.38 -1.98 -3.77
CA SER A 70 2.74 -1.94 -4.33
C SER A 70 3.75 -2.62 -3.42
N ILE A 71 3.55 -2.55 -2.10
CA ILE A 71 4.42 -3.20 -1.11
C ILE A 71 4.45 -4.72 -1.33
N HIS A 72 3.28 -5.36 -1.51
CA HIS A 72 3.18 -6.81 -1.79
C HIS A 72 3.75 -7.22 -3.14
N SER A 73 3.92 -6.29 -4.07
CA SER A 73 4.58 -6.54 -5.37
C SER A 73 6.10 -6.46 -5.30
N SER A 74 6.64 -5.87 -4.23
CA SER A 74 8.06 -5.90 -3.96
C SER A 74 8.41 -7.27 -3.37
N PHE A 75 9.45 -7.95 -3.87
CA PHE A 75 9.92 -9.25 -3.33
C PHE A 75 10.55 -9.13 -1.92
N ARG A 76 10.08 -8.19 -1.10
CA ARG A 76 10.60 -7.93 0.24
C ARG A 76 9.83 -8.71 1.28
N LYS A 77 10.56 -9.08 2.34
CA LYS A 77 9.97 -9.48 3.60
C LYS A 77 9.51 -8.23 4.37
N PRO A 78 8.44 -8.34 5.17
CA PRO A 78 8.05 -7.26 6.06
C PRO A 78 9.21 -6.87 6.97
N PRO A 79 9.32 -5.59 7.38
CA PRO A 79 10.19 -5.24 8.49
C PRO A 79 9.79 -6.09 9.69
N VAL A 80 10.79 -6.63 10.40
CA VAL A 80 10.55 -7.47 11.58
C VAL A 80 9.83 -6.60 12.62
N PHE A 81 8.60 -6.96 12.95
CA PHE A 81 7.90 -6.39 14.10
C PHE A 81 8.56 -6.96 15.36
N SER A 82 9.47 -6.21 15.98
CA SER A 82 10.18 -6.69 17.16
C SER A 82 9.22 -6.85 18.33
N ASP A 83 9.17 -8.06 18.90
CA ASP A 83 8.55 -8.43 20.17
C ASP A 83 7.27 -7.65 20.51
N SER A 84 6.18 -8.01 19.81
CA SER A 84 4.85 -7.72 20.34
C SER A 84 4.71 -8.45 21.67
N PHE A 85 4.69 -7.70 22.78
CA PHE A 85 4.28 -8.24 24.09
C PHE A 85 2.79 -8.66 24.12
N PHE A 86 2.05 -8.37 23.04
CA PHE A 86 0.64 -8.67 22.92
C PHE A 86 0.42 -9.94 22.10
N SER A 87 -0.37 -10.85 22.64
CA SER A 87 -0.90 -12.01 21.94
C SER A 87 -2.37 -11.79 21.60
N PRO A 88 -2.87 -12.34 20.47
CA PRO A 88 -4.29 -12.28 20.15
C PRO A 88 -5.13 -12.94 21.25
N SER A 89 -6.34 -12.43 21.47
CA SER A 89 -7.32 -13.12 22.32
C SER A 89 -7.79 -14.43 21.67
N GLN A 90 -8.44 -15.31 22.44
CA GLN A 90 -8.98 -16.57 21.91
C GLN A 90 -9.97 -16.36 20.76
N ASP A 91 -10.84 -15.35 20.87
CA ASP A 91 -11.79 -15.00 19.81
C ASP A 91 -11.08 -14.48 18.55
N GLN A 92 -10.03 -13.67 18.74
CA GLN A 92 -9.20 -13.20 17.62
C GLN A 92 -8.47 -14.37 16.93
N LEU A 93 -7.97 -15.36 17.69
CA LEU A 93 -7.28 -16.51 17.11
C LEU A 93 -8.17 -17.29 16.13
N ALA A 94 -9.47 -17.44 16.43
CA ALA A 94 -10.39 -18.13 15.53
C ALA A 94 -10.58 -17.38 14.20
N GLY A 95 -10.70 -16.05 14.25
CA GLY A 95 -10.76 -15.22 13.03
C GLY A 95 -9.44 -15.24 12.26
N LEU A 96 -8.31 -15.14 12.94
CA LEU A 96 -6.98 -15.19 12.34
C LEU A 96 -6.68 -16.54 11.67
N ALA A 97 -7.10 -17.66 12.28
CA ALA A 97 -6.97 -18.98 11.68
C ALA A 97 -7.77 -19.11 10.38
N GLN A 98 -9.00 -18.59 10.34
CA GLN A 98 -9.81 -18.54 9.12
C GLN A 98 -9.12 -17.70 8.03
N ILE A 99 -8.46 -16.60 8.41
CA ILE A 99 -7.72 -15.78 7.44
C ILE A 99 -6.49 -16.49 6.90
N ALA A 100 -5.74 -17.20 7.74
CA ALA A 100 -4.60 -18.00 7.30
C ALA A 100 -5.03 -19.07 6.28
N GLU A 101 -6.17 -19.73 6.51
CA GLU A 101 -6.75 -20.70 5.57
C GLU A 101 -7.18 -20.04 4.24
N LEU A 102 -7.89 -18.91 4.32
CA LEU A 102 -8.29 -18.15 3.13
C LEU A 102 -7.08 -17.68 2.32
N TYR A 103 -6.04 -17.20 2.99
CA TYR A 103 -4.78 -16.79 2.36
C TYR A 103 -4.16 -17.95 1.56
N GLU A 104 -4.06 -19.15 2.13
CA GLU A 104 -3.52 -20.32 1.43
C GLU A 104 -4.33 -20.70 0.17
N SER A 105 -5.64 -20.44 0.18
CA SER A 105 -6.49 -20.64 -0.99
C SER A 105 -6.26 -19.54 -2.04
N TRP A 106 -6.16 -18.27 -1.62
CA TRP A 106 -6.06 -17.12 -2.51
C TRP A 106 -4.68 -16.92 -3.09
N ARG A 107 -3.61 -17.34 -2.40
CA ARG A 107 -2.22 -17.13 -2.88
C ARG A 107 -1.91 -17.78 -4.22
N LYS A 108 -2.74 -18.74 -4.65
CA LYS A 108 -2.68 -19.42 -5.96
C LYS A 108 -3.26 -18.59 -7.10
N LEU A 109 -4.06 -17.56 -6.80
CA LEU A 109 -4.66 -16.67 -7.79
C LEU A 109 -3.59 -15.72 -8.39
N PRO A 110 -3.84 -15.10 -9.55
CA PRO A 110 -3.00 -14.02 -10.04
C PRO A 110 -2.96 -12.86 -9.03
N GLN A 111 -1.79 -12.24 -8.83
CA GLN A 111 -1.59 -11.19 -7.82
C GLN A 111 -2.66 -10.08 -7.87
N LYS A 112 -2.90 -9.50 -9.05
CA LYS A 112 -3.92 -8.43 -9.20
C LYS A 112 -5.33 -8.90 -8.83
N GLN A 113 -5.64 -10.18 -8.99
CA GLN A 113 -6.92 -10.75 -8.56
C GLN A 113 -6.98 -10.86 -7.03
N GLN A 114 -5.91 -11.30 -6.38
CA GLN A 114 -5.80 -11.32 -4.91
C GLN A 114 -5.99 -9.91 -4.34
N ASP A 115 -5.31 -8.93 -4.93
CA ASP A 115 -5.37 -7.54 -4.49
C ASP A 115 -6.78 -6.94 -4.71
N ALA A 116 -7.40 -7.16 -5.88
CA ALA A 116 -8.75 -6.66 -6.15
C ALA A 116 -9.78 -7.23 -5.16
N MET A 117 -9.71 -8.54 -4.87
CA MET A 117 -10.60 -9.18 -3.91
C MET A 117 -10.36 -8.69 -2.48
N ALA A 118 -9.10 -8.56 -2.06
CA ALA A 118 -8.74 -8.04 -0.74
C ALA A 118 -9.23 -6.59 -0.55
N LEU A 119 -9.04 -5.72 -1.54
CA LEU A 119 -9.52 -4.34 -1.48
C LEU A 119 -11.05 -4.26 -1.38
N TYR A 120 -11.75 -5.07 -2.19
CA TYR A 120 -13.22 -5.05 -2.24
C TYR A 120 -13.90 -5.70 -1.02
N LEU A 121 -13.38 -6.82 -0.54
CA LEU A 121 -14.01 -7.61 0.53
C LEU A 121 -13.53 -7.21 1.92
N PHE A 122 -12.24 -6.90 2.07
CA PHE A 122 -11.62 -6.70 3.39
C PHE A 122 -11.34 -5.24 3.72
N ALA A 123 -10.93 -4.44 2.73
CA ALA A 123 -10.82 -2.99 2.90
C ALA A 123 -12.10 -2.23 2.57
N ALA A 124 -13.13 -2.92 2.08
CA ALA A 124 -14.44 -2.36 1.74
C ALA A 124 -14.37 -1.16 0.78
N LEU A 125 -13.47 -1.19 -0.20
CA LEU A 125 -13.43 -0.20 -1.27
C LEU A 125 -14.60 -0.38 -2.23
N GLU A 126 -15.06 0.73 -2.79
CA GLU A 126 -16.02 0.73 -3.88
C GLU A 126 -15.39 0.16 -5.16
N THR A 127 -16.21 -0.42 -6.04
CA THR A 127 -15.74 -1.04 -7.30
C THR A 127 -14.92 -0.07 -8.15
N THR A 128 -15.29 1.22 -8.17
CA THR A 128 -14.55 2.28 -8.86
C THR A 128 -13.17 2.51 -8.24
N GLU A 129 -13.09 2.57 -6.92
CA GLU A 129 -11.83 2.73 -6.19
C GLU A 129 -10.91 1.51 -6.41
N VAL A 130 -11.46 0.30 -6.42
CA VAL A 130 -10.69 -0.91 -6.74
C VAL A 130 -10.14 -0.85 -8.16
N ALA A 131 -10.95 -0.45 -9.14
CA ALA A 131 -10.50 -0.30 -10.52
C ALA A 131 -9.31 0.68 -10.62
N ASP A 132 -9.39 1.80 -9.92
CA ASP A 132 -8.36 2.85 -9.92
C ASP A 132 -7.06 2.45 -9.20
N VAL A 133 -7.16 1.68 -8.12
CA VAL A 133 -5.99 1.17 -7.39
C VAL A 133 -5.29 0.07 -8.20
N ILE A 134 -6.05 -0.86 -8.75
CA ILE A 134 -5.53 -2.00 -9.50
C ILE A 134 -5.06 -1.61 -10.91
N GLY A 135 -5.61 -0.52 -11.46
CA GLY A 135 -5.37 -0.05 -12.83
C GLY A 135 -6.12 -0.89 -13.87
N TRP A 136 -7.28 -1.43 -13.50
CA TRP A 136 -8.20 -2.11 -14.41
C TRP A 136 -9.21 -1.12 -14.99
N LYS A 137 -9.84 -1.50 -16.11
CA LYS A 137 -11.05 -0.81 -16.57
C LYS A 137 -12.20 -1.10 -15.60
N PHE A 138 -13.11 -0.14 -15.46
CA PHE A 138 -14.23 -0.28 -14.54
C PHE A 138 -15.13 -1.48 -14.89
N GLU A 139 -15.45 -1.67 -16.16
CA GLU A 139 -16.32 -2.76 -16.64
C GLU A 139 -15.71 -4.13 -16.32
N THR A 140 -14.41 -4.27 -16.56
CA THR A 140 -13.66 -5.50 -16.21
C THR A 140 -13.65 -5.75 -14.71
N THR A 141 -13.55 -4.69 -13.91
CA THR A 141 -13.56 -4.80 -12.45
C THR A 141 -14.94 -5.23 -11.95
N LEU A 142 -16.00 -4.63 -12.48
CA LEU A 142 -17.39 -4.97 -12.16
C LEU A 142 -17.70 -6.43 -12.51
N GLU A 143 -17.32 -6.89 -13.70
CA GLU A 143 -17.49 -8.28 -14.12
C GLU A 143 -16.78 -9.23 -13.14
N ARG A 144 -15.51 -9.00 -12.85
CA ARG A 144 -14.70 -9.87 -11.97
C ARG A 144 -15.18 -9.87 -10.52
N LEU A 145 -15.62 -8.73 -10.01
CA LEU A 145 -16.06 -8.60 -8.63
C LEU A 145 -17.51 -8.99 -8.43
N SER A 146 -18.38 -8.91 -9.44
CA SER A 146 -19.80 -9.30 -9.29
C SER A 146 -19.96 -10.76 -8.89
N TYR A 147 -19.18 -11.67 -9.49
CA TYR A 147 -19.11 -13.08 -9.09
C TYR A 147 -18.55 -13.29 -7.68
N THR A 148 -17.70 -12.38 -7.21
CA THR A 148 -17.11 -12.43 -5.85
C THR A 148 -18.10 -11.89 -4.81
N ALA A 149 -18.77 -10.78 -5.12
CA ALA A 149 -19.74 -10.10 -4.27
C ALA A 149 -20.98 -10.97 -4.02
N ALA A 150 -21.47 -11.64 -5.06
CA ALA A 150 -22.63 -12.53 -4.97
C ALA A 150 -22.37 -13.77 -4.11
N ARG A 151 -21.10 -14.15 -3.92
CA ARG A 151 -20.73 -15.40 -3.26
C ARG A 151 -20.48 -15.28 -1.76
N ASP A 152 -20.05 -14.12 -1.26
CA ASP A 152 -19.40 -14.10 0.06
C ASP A 152 -19.74 -12.88 0.94
N ASN A 153 -21.02 -12.72 1.29
CA ASN A 153 -21.42 -11.86 2.42
C ASN A 153 -20.71 -12.27 3.73
N ASN A 154 -20.46 -13.56 3.90
CA ASN A 154 -19.76 -14.10 5.07
C ASN A 154 -18.32 -13.57 5.18
N LEU A 155 -17.62 -13.33 4.06
CA LEU A 155 -16.27 -12.76 4.11
C LEU A 155 -16.28 -11.30 4.52
N ARG A 156 -17.33 -10.53 4.16
CA ARG A 156 -17.48 -9.15 4.63
C ARG A 156 -17.82 -9.09 6.12
N LEU A 157 -18.62 -10.02 6.62
CA LEU A 157 -18.88 -10.16 8.05
C LEU A 157 -17.61 -10.55 8.81
N LEU A 158 -16.88 -11.56 8.33
CA LEU A 158 -15.57 -11.93 8.87
C LEU A 158 -14.64 -10.73 8.90
N ALA A 159 -14.53 -10.00 7.78
CA ALA A 159 -13.69 -8.81 7.71
C ALA A 159 -14.09 -7.74 8.74
N ALA A 160 -15.38 -7.54 9.00
CA ALA A 160 -15.89 -6.57 9.95
C ALA A 160 -15.41 -6.82 11.39
N ASP A 161 -15.15 -8.09 11.75
CA ASP A 161 -14.71 -8.50 13.08
C ASP A 161 -13.17 -8.52 13.23
N LEU A 162 -12.43 -8.26 12.16
CA LEU A 162 -10.96 -8.25 12.19
C LEU A 162 -10.43 -6.89 12.64
N TYR A 163 -9.66 -6.93 13.73
CA TYR A 163 -8.97 -5.78 14.31
C TYR A 163 -7.51 -6.12 14.60
N PRO A 164 -6.60 -5.11 14.58
CA PRO A 164 -5.22 -5.29 15.01
C PRO A 164 -5.14 -5.80 16.44
N VAL A 165 -4.08 -6.56 16.73
CA VAL A 165 -3.81 -7.10 18.06
C VAL A 165 -3.24 -6.01 18.97
N GLY A 166 -3.70 -5.96 20.22
CA GLY A 166 -3.23 -5.03 21.25
C GLY A 166 -3.55 -3.56 20.96
N TYR A 167 -2.71 -2.65 21.47
CA TYR A 167 -2.87 -1.19 21.31
C TYR A 167 -2.23 -0.63 20.03
N PHE A 168 -2.18 -1.44 18.98
CA PHE A 168 -1.47 -1.12 17.75
C PHE A 168 -1.87 0.21 17.13
N ILE A 169 -3.18 0.50 17.07
CA ILE A 169 -3.71 1.71 16.43
C ILE A 169 -3.23 2.96 17.19
N ASP A 170 -3.30 2.93 18.52
CA ASP A 170 -2.89 4.06 19.34
C ASP A 170 -1.36 4.25 19.30
N GLN A 171 -0.60 3.15 19.31
CA GLN A 171 0.85 3.18 19.23
C GLN A 171 1.34 3.74 17.90
N LEU A 172 0.76 3.29 16.78
CA LEU A 172 1.11 3.80 15.46
C LEU A 172 0.65 5.26 15.29
N GLU A 173 -0.50 5.65 15.84
CA GLU A 173 -0.91 7.06 15.83
C GLU A 173 0.09 7.95 16.59
N ALA A 174 0.50 7.50 17.77
CA ALA A 174 1.48 8.20 18.60
C ALA A 174 2.84 8.31 17.89
N GLU A 175 3.27 7.28 17.16
CA GLU A 175 4.46 7.32 16.33
C GLU A 175 4.32 8.33 15.19
N LEU A 176 3.23 8.27 14.42
CA LEU A 176 2.99 9.14 13.26
C LEU A 176 2.81 10.62 13.63
N ARG A 177 2.39 10.90 14.87
CA ARG A 177 2.35 12.25 15.45
C ARG A 177 3.75 12.85 15.62
N GLN A 178 4.75 12.02 15.90
CA GLN A 178 6.12 12.48 16.08
C GLN A 178 6.76 12.68 14.69
N GLU A 179 7.26 13.89 14.42
CA GLU A 179 8.02 14.19 13.19
C GLU A 179 9.44 13.62 13.24
N GLN A 180 9.60 12.38 13.71
CA GLN A 180 10.90 11.75 13.68
C GLN A 180 11.29 11.48 12.23
N PRO A 181 12.55 11.77 11.84
CA PRO A 181 13.03 11.41 10.52
C PRO A 181 13.02 9.89 10.42
N LEU A 182 12.03 9.37 9.69
CA LEU A 182 11.95 7.95 9.39
C LEU A 182 13.26 7.51 8.72
N PRO A 183 13.82 6.33 9.05
CA PRO A 183 15.08 5.88 8.48
C PRO A 183 15.06 6.00 6.95
N ARG A 184 16.10 6.64 6.39
CA ARG A 184 16.31 6.75 4.94
C ARG A 184 16.75 5.39 4.42
N GLU A 185 15.83 4.45 4.23
CA GLU A 185 16.16 3.31 3.40
C GLU A 185 16.23 3.74 1.92
N LYS A 186 17.24 3.28 1.19
CA LYS A 186 17.54 3.75 -0.18
C LYS A 186 16.45 3.43 -1.22
N TRP A 187 15.53 2.50 -0.97
CA TRP A 187 14.43 2.18 -1.89
C TRP A 187 13.21 3.10 -1.69
N LEU A 188 13.07 3.69 -0.50
CA LEU A 188 12.12 4.74 -0.15
C LEU A 188 12.45 6.09 -0.81
N SER A 189 13.51 6.19 -1.62
CA SER A 189 13.83 7.40 -2.37
C SER A 189 12.94 7.61 -3.60
N TRP A 190 12.36 6.53 -4.12
CA TRP A 190 11.45 6.59 -5.26
C TRP A 190 10.05 6.95 -4.76
N GLY A 191 9.41 7.91 -5.42
CA GLY A 191 8.05 8.30 -5.06
C GLY A 191 7.07 7.14 -5.21
N PRO A 192 6.01 7.05 -4.39
CA PRO A 192 5.03 5.96 -4.47
C PRO A 192 4.33 5.82 -5.82
N GLY A 193 4.32 6.86 -6.66
CA GLY A 193 3.90 6.76 -8.05
C GLY A 193 4.78 5.80 -8.87
N TRP A 194 6.08 5.75 -8.61
CA TRP A 194 7.02 4.80 -9.24
C TRP A 194 6.76 3.37 -8.79
N LEU A 195 6.53 3.17 -7.48
CA LEU A 195 6.16 1.86 -6.92
C LEU A 195 4.86 1.34 -7.55
N TRP A 196 3.86 2.21 -7.67
CA TRP A 196 2.60 1.84 -8.31
C TRP A 196 2.73 1.57 -9.80
N MET A 197 3.55 2.36 -10.52
CA MET A 197 3.86 2.06 -11.92
C MET A 197 4.48 0.67 -12.05
N GLN A 198 5.47 0.33 -11.21
CA GLN A 198 6.09 -1.00 -11.19
C GLN A 198 5.07 -2.11 -10.93
N TYR A 199 4.13 -1.92 -10.00
CA TYR A 199 3.01 -2.84 -9.79
C TYR A 199 2.12 -2.97 -11.04
N ARG A 200 1.84 -1.85 -11.72
CA ARG A 200 0.92 -1.81 -12.87
C ARG A 200 1.49 -2.51 -14.10
N VAL A 201 2.73 -2.18 -14.49
CA VAL A 201 3.36 -2.60 -15.77
C VAL A 201 4.37 -3.73 -15.60
N GLY A 202 4.73 -4.07 -14.35
CA GLY A 202 5.71 -5.09 -14.02
C GLY A 202 7.16 -4.56 -13.98
N PRO A 203 8.05 -5.22 -13.23
CA PRO A 203 9.43 -4.79 -13.04
C PRO A 203 10.28 -4.83 -14.32
N ALA A 204 10.02 -5.77 -15.23
CA ALA A 204 10.75 -5.90 -16.49
C ALA A 204 10.53 -4.70 -17.42
N PHE A 205 9.28 -4.20 -17.50
CA PHE A 205 8.97 -3.03 -18.32
C PHE A 205 9.55 -1.75 -17.70
N MET A 206 9.54 -1.63 -16.37
CA MET A 206 10.19 -0.51 -15.67
C MET A 206 11.70 -0.44 -15.92
N LEU A 207 12.38 -1.59 -15.98
CA LEU A 207 13.80 -1.65 -16.33
C LEU A 207 14.05 -1.11 -17.75
N LEU A 208 13.18 -1.43 -18.71
CA LEU A 208 13.28 -0.90 -20.07
C LEU A 208 13.10 0.63 -20.09
N VAL A 209 12.11 1.15 -19.35
CA VAL A 209 11.88 2.60 -19.22
C VAL A 209 13.10 3.28 -18.61
N GLN A 210 13.67 2.71 -17.54
CA GLN A 210 14.85 3.26 -16.88
C GLN A 210 16.07 3.26 -17.80
N ILE A 211 16.32 2.16 -18.52
CA ILE A 211 17.40 2.07 -19.53
C ILE A 211 17.20 3.14 -20.60
N SER A 212 15.97 3.30 -21.09
CA SER A 212 15.63 4.29 -22.13
C SER A 212 15.90 5.71 -21.67
N ILE A 213 15.49 6.07 -20.44
CA ILE A 213 15.77 7.39 -19.85
C ILE A 213 17.28 7.62 -19.72
N THR A 214 18.03 6.63 -19.20
CA THR A 214 19.50 6.77 -19.08
C THR A 214 20.18 6.92 -20.44
N LEU A 215 19.69 6.24 -21.47
CA LEU A 215 20.24 6.31 -22.82
C LEU A 215 19.94 7.65 -23.49
N ILE A 216 18.73 8.20 -23.27
CA ILE A 216 18.37 9.56 -23.71
C ILE A 216 19.23 10.61 -23.02
N LEU A 217 19.41 10.52 -21.69
CA LEU A 217 20.26 11.45 -20.95
C LEU A 217 21.73 11.36 -21.39
N PHE A 218 22.22 10.15 -21.66
CA PHE A 218 23.56 9.93 -22.19
C PHE A 218 23.73 10.52 -23.60
N LEU A 219 22.75 10.35 -24.49
CA LEU A 219 22.74 10.96 -25.82
C LEU A 219 22.70 12.49 -25.75
N LEU A 220 21.88 13.07 -24.87
CA LEU A 220 21.84 14.52 -24.63
C LEU A 220 23.16 15.04 -24.08
N PHE A 221 23.85 14.28 -23.22
CA PHE A 221 25.17 14.62 -22.72
C PHE A 221 26.23 14.64 -23.83
N ILE A 222 26.23 13.62 -24.71
CA ILE A 222 27.14 13.57 -25.87
C ILE A 222 26.87 14.73 -26.85
N LEU A 223 25.60 14.98 -27.17
CA LEU A 223 25.20 16.07 -28.07
C LEU A 223 25.52 17.45 -27.48
N GLY A 224 25.38 17.61 -26.15
CA GLY A 224 25.74 18.84 -25.44
C GLY A 224 27.25 19.14 -25.44
N ILE A 225 28.10 18.10 -25.42
CA ILE A 225 29.57 18.25 -25.53
C ILE A 225 29.97 18.59 -26.97
N GLY A 226 29.30 18.02 -27.98
CA GLY A 226 29.56 18.32 -29.40
C GLY A 226 29.30 19.79 -29.77
N ALA A 227 28.33 20.44 -29.12
CA ALA A 227 28.00 21.86 -29.36
C ALA A 227 29.05 22.84 -28.80
N PHE A 228 29.87 22.44 -27.83
CA PHE A 228 30.93 23.29 -27.24
C PHE A 228 32.31 23.09 -27.89
N SER A 229 32.48 22.09 -28.76
CA SER A 229 33.76 21.78 -29.41
C SER A 229 33.93 22.41 -30.81
N GLY A 230 32.93 23.14 -31.32
CA GLY A 230 32.91 23.71 -32.68
C GLY A 230 33.28 25.19 -32.80
N GLY A 231 33.70 25.84 -31.70
CA GLY A 231 34.12 27.24 -31.70
C GLY A 231 35.64 27.37 -31.61
N ASN A 232 36.33 27.24 -32.74
CA ASN A 232 37.67 27.77 -32.99
C ASN A 232 37.79 28.14 -34.46
#